data_AF-A0A8T6IY20-F1
#
_entry.id   AF-A0A8T6IY20-F1
#
_cell.length_a   1.000
_cell.length_b   1.000
_cell.length_c   1.000
_cell.angle_alpha   90.00
_cell.angle_beta   90.00
_cell.angle_gamma   90.00
#
_symmetry.space_group_name_H-M   'P 1'
#
loop_
_entity.id
_entity.type
_entity.pdbx_description
1 polymer ?
#
loop_
_entity_poly.entity_id
_entity_poly.type
_entity_poly.pdbx_seq_one_letter_code
_entity_poly.pdbx_strand_id
1 'polypeptide(L)' 'TGAGASVYRLPEFEDALDADFSEVALDGLTASAANLNDDMHASADYRAHLVCVMAHRAVSLALD' A
#
# COMPACT_ATOMS: atom_id res chain seq x y z
N THR A 1 0.65 -11.88 -10.06
CA THR A 1 -0.66 -11.37 -9.60
C THR A 1 -0.41 -10.10 -8.79
N GLY A 2 -1.08 -9.00 -9.13
CA GLY A 2 -1.06 -7.76 -8.32
C GLY A 2 -2.10 -7.81 -7.19
N ALA A 3 -2.24 -6.72 -6.44
CA ALA A 3 -3.21 -6.64 -5.34
C ALA A 3 -4.67 -6.67 -5.85
N GLY A 4 -5.00 -5.93 -6.91
CA GLY A 4 -6.32 -5.89 -7.54
C GLY A 4 -6.31 -6.28 -9.02
N ALA A 5 -7.40 -5.99 -9.73
CA ALA A 5 -7.57 -6.29 -11.16
C ALA A 5 -6.65 -5.45 -12.08
N SER A 6 -6.28 -4.24 -11.64
CA SER A 6 -5.39 -3.32 -12.35
C SER A 6 -4.57 -2.49 -11.36
N VAL A 7 -3.64 -1.69 -11.89
CA VAL A 7 -2.96 -0.64 -11.10
C VAL A 7 -4.00 0.36 -10.61
N TYR A 8 -3.81 0.86 -9.39
CA TYR A 8 -4.64 1.89 -8.78
C TYR A 8 -3.77 2.83 -7.94
N ARG A 9 -4.32 4.00 -7.60
CA ARG A 9 -3.67 5.02 -6.77
C ARG A 9 -4.21 4.99 -5.35
N LEU A 10 -3.39 5.42 -4.41
CA LEU A 10 -3.75 5.60 -3.00
C LEU A 10 -3.57 7.08 -2.63
N PRO A 11 -4.58 7.94 -2.86
CA PRO A 11 -4.45 9.38 -2.64
C PRO A 11 -4.00 9.75 -1.22
N GLU A 12 -4.53 9.07 -0.20
CA GLU A 12 -4.13 9.33 1.20
C GLU A 12 -2.64 9.08 1.45
N PHE A 13 -2.05 8.08 0.80
CA PHE A 13 -0.63 7.79 0.89
C PHE A 13 0.20 8.84 0.12
N GLU A 14 -0.30 9.24 -1.04
CA GLU A 14 0.34 10.28 -1.87
C GLU A 14 0.36 11.61 -1.13
N ASP A 15 -0.76 12.02 -0.53
CA ASP A 15 -0.88 13.27 0.24
C ASP A 15 0.05 13.27 1.47
N ALA A 16 0.15 12.14 2.19
CA ALA A 16 1.06 12.02 3.32
C ALA A 16 2.53 12.14 2.91
N LEU A 17 2.92 11.48 1.81
CA LEU A 17 4.29 11.50 1.29
C LEU A 17 4.67 12.84 0.63
N ASP A 18 3.70 13.60 0.11
CA ASP A 18 3.94 14.95 -0.40
C ASP A 18 4.24 15.92 0.75
N ALA A 19 3.61 15.73 1.92
CA ALA A 19 3.85 16.53 3.11
C ALA A 19 5.17 16.16 3.83
N ASP A 20 5.47 14.86 3.94
CA ASP A 20 6.72 14.34 4.48
C ASP A 20 7.09 13.04 3.76
N PHE A 21 8.14 13.10 2.94
CA PHE A 21 8.62 11.93 2.20
C PHE A 21 9.47 11.04 3.12
N SER A 22 8.82 10.35 4.05
CA SER A 22 9.43 9.44 5.03
C SER A 22 8.59 8.18 5.22
N GLU A 23 9.21 7.08 5.68
CA GLU A 23 8.47 5.84 5.98
C GLU A 23 7.41 6.06 7.07
N VAL A 24 7.70 6.93 8.04
CA VAL A 24 6.85 7.23 9.20
C VAL A 24 5.59 8.00 8.80
N ALA A 25 5.63 8.76 7.70
CA ALA A 25 4.46 9.47 7.19
C ALA A 25 3.30 8.52 6.80
N LEU A 26 3.58 7.24 6.55
CA LEU A 26 2.60 6.23 6.21
C LEU A 26 1.98 5.53 7.43
N ASP A 27 2.48 5.78 8.63
CA ASP A 27 2.02 5.11 9.85
C ASP A 27 0.53 5.36 10.11
N GLY A 28 -0.22 4.28 10.34
CA GLY A 28 -1.65 4.33 10.60
C GLY A 28 -2.53 4.43 9.34
N LEU A 29 -1.94 4.62 8.14
CA LEU A 29 -2.68 4.54 6.89
C LEU A 29 -2.97 3.08 6.50
N THR A 30 -4.12 2.85 5.88
CA THR A 30 -4.56 1.50 5.48
C THR A 30 -5.01 1.48 4.03
N ALA A 31 -4.71 0.39 3.32
CA ALA A 31 -5.29 0.13 2.01
C ALA A 31 -6.64 -0.60 2.17
N SER A 32 -7.65 -0.21 1.40
CA SER A 32 -8.95 -0.89 1.40
C SER A 32 -8.88 -2.25 0.71
N ALA A 33 -9.50 -3.27 1.31
CA ALA A 33 -9.64 -4.61 0.71
C ALA A 33 -10.76 -4.71 -0.33
N ALA A 34 -11.67 -3.73 -0.42
CA ALA A 34 -12.94 -3.87 -1.16
C ALA A 34 -12.79 -4.18 -2.67
N ASN A 35 -11.66 -3.81 -3.28
CA ASN A 35 -11.40 -4.00 -4.71
C ASN A 35 -10.15 -4.86 -4.97
N LEU A 36 -9.69 -5.61 -3.97
CA LEU A 36 -8.54 -6.49 -4.08
C LEU A 36 -8.98 -7.92 -4.42
N ASN A 37 -8.06 -8.68 -5.02
CA ASN A 37 -8.32 -10.06 -5.40
C ASN A 37 -8.41 -10.95 -4.14
N ASP A 38 -9.35 -11.88 -4.14
CA ASP A 38 -9.45 -12.95 -3.14
C ASP A 38 -9.43 -14.29 -3.87
N ASP A 39 -8.38 -15.07 -3.66
CA ASP A 39 -8.14 -16.34 -4.36
C ASP A 39 -7.35 -17.33 -3.50
N MET A 40 -7.08 -18.52 -4.06
CA MET A 40 -6.34 -19.59 -3.37
C MET A 40 -4.92 -19.22 -2.93
N HIS A 41 -4.36 -18.11 -3.42
CA HIS A 41 -3.03 -17.64 -3.04
C HIS A 41 -3.06 -16.69 -1.84
N ALA A 42 -4.10 -15.87 -1.72
CA ALA A 42 -4.25 -14.91 -0.64
C ALA A 42 -5.63 -14.26 -0.62
N SER A 43 -6.11 -13.95 0.59
CA SER A 43 -7.31 -13.14 0.81
C SER A 43 -7.10 -11.67 0.45
N ALA A 44 -8.20 -10.96 0.21
CA ALA A 44 -8.18 -9.52 -0.04
C ALA A 44 -7.56 -8.72 1.14
N ASP A 45 -7.88 -9.10 2.38
CA ASP A 45 -7.34 -8.45 3.59
C ASP A 45 -5.83 -8.61 3.71
N TYR A 46 -5.30 -9.80 3.40
CA TYR A 46 -3.85 -10.03 3.42
C TYR A 46 -3.15 -9.20 2.35
N ARG A 47 -3.75 -9.07 1.17
CA ARG A 47 -3.22 -8.20 0.10
C ARG A 47 -3.26 -6.73 0.50
N ALA A 48 -4.32 -6.27 1.14
CA ALA A 48 -4.42 -4.91 1.66
C ALA A 48 -3.30 -4.63 2.68
N HIS A 49 -3.06 -5.56 3.60
CA HIS A 49 -1.95 -5.45 4.55
C HIS A 49 -0.58 -5.40 3.84
N LEU A 50 -0.36 -6.26 2.84
CA LEU A 50 0.89 -6.27 2.07
C LEU A 50 1.11 -4.98 1.28
N VAL A 51 0.06 -4.34 0.78
CA VAL A 51 0.18 -3.04 0.10
C VAL A 51 0.81 -2.00 1.02
N CYS A 52 0.35 -1.90 2.28
CA CYS A 52 0.97 -1.01 3.27
C CYS A 52 2.44 -1.36 3.50
N VAL A 53 2.75 -2.64 3.79
CA VAL A 53 4.12 -3.09 4.05
C VAL A 53 5.07 -2.79 2.89
N MET A 54 4.61 -2.99 1.65
CA MET A 54 5.43 -2.72 0.47
C MET A 54 5.60 -1.22 0.23
N ALA A 55 4.61 -0.39 0.55
CA ALA A 55 4.74 1.07 0.48
C ALA A 55 5.82 1.58 1.45
N HIS A 56 5.81 1.16 2.72
CA HIS A 56 6.86 1.51 3.69
C HIS A 56 8.26 1.13 3.19
N ARG A 57 8.42 -0.12 2.72
CA ARG A 57 9.71 -0.59 2.17
C ARG A 57 10.15 0.19 0.94
N ALA A 58 9.21 0.53 0.05
CA ALA A 58 9.53 1.29 -1.15
C ALA A 58 10.03 2.70 -0.82
N VAL A 59 9.41 3.38 0.16
CA VAL A 59 9.84 4.70 0.62
C VAL A 59 11.20 4.62 1.30
N SER A 60 11.41 3.64 2.18
CA SER A 60 12.71 3.40 2.82
C SER A 60 13.83 3.20 1.79
N LEU A 61 13.60 2.36 0.77
CA LEU A 61 14.57 2.13 -0.31
C LEU A 61 14.78 3.33 -1.24
N ALA A 62 13.80 4.25 -1.33
CA ALA A 62 13.93 5.45 -2.15
C ALA A 62 14.76 6.55 -1.48
N LEU A 63 14.98 6.43 -0.17
CA LEU A 63 15.74 7.38 0.65
C LEU A 63 17.20 6.94 0.91
N ASP A 64 17.53 5.67 0.62
CA ASP A 64 18.89 5.11 0.64
C ASP A 64 19.74 5.56 -0.58
#